data_AF-A0A4W3HXY9-F1
#
_entry.id   AF-A0A4W3HXY9-F1
#
_cell.length_a   1.000
_cell.length_b   1.000
_cell.length_c   1.000
_cell.angle_alpha   90.00
_cell.angle_beta   90.00
_cell.angle_gamma   90.00
#
_symmetry.space_group_name_H-M   'P 1'
#
loop_
_entity.id
_entity.type
_entity.pdbx_description
1 polymer ?
#
loop_
_entity_poly.entity_id
_entity_poly.type
_entity_poly.pdbx_seq_one_letter_code
_entity_poly.pdbx_strand_id
1 'polypeptide(L)'
;MNPPNEPPTRSGNRRPAAPTALVIPPLGVGVRVKWLYPTFILCVYGFFSMMKPAEPYLTLYLVAPSKNFTVYQVANQMFPVWTYSFLVLLIPVLLTTDYFRYKPIIVLQGFSLVINYVLLLFAKSMSAMLYLQVNNGLVSATEVGYFSYIYSVVSPTHYRKVTSYCRSVTLVAYMVGSAMAQLLVSLGGASYFHLNAISLATMSIAFLTSFILPMPSKFTFFKVIDQPPSRRIQSNSSSSLQIMTVVKGNSENTVIPEGFEIDIKESVKTKEKLVFLRVLIQLWYDFKVCYSSKALIYWSFWWAMSTCGYYQVFNYVQVLWNNIEPSTNSSVYNGAVEAATTLVGAVLSFGVGYITLDWAIWGELALGFFSGVSSISLFIMDCTDNILICYTGYMIFKASYMLLITIATFQIASNLHMQRYALMFGINNCLALILQTILTIIVVDSRGIHLLALLFIFNIVLMAQS
;
A
#
# COMPACT_ATOMS: atom_id res chain seq x y z
N MET A 1 78.69 -27.68 54.09
CA MET A 1 77.93 -27.34 55.32
C MET A 1 76.57 -26.81 54.90
N ASN A 2 75.50 -27.58 55.11
CA ASN A 2 74.14 -27.05 55.23
C ASN A 2 73.88 -26.76 56.72
N PRO A 3 73.02 -25.80 57.08
CA PRO A 3 71.60 -26.11 57.14
C PRO A 3 70.67 -25.07 56.46
N PRO A 4 69.42 -25.46 56.17
CA PRO A 4 68.43 -24.67 55.43
C PRO A 4 67.61 -23.79 56.38
N ASN A 5 67.08 -22.67 55.88
CA ASN A 5 66.05 -21.91 56.58
C ASN A 5 64.75 -21.83 55.76
N GLU A 6 63.67 -21.96 56.52
CA GLU A 6 62.29 -22.31 56.20
C GLU A 6 61.52 -21.33 55.30
N PRO A 7 60.39 -21.79 54.71
CA PRO A 7 59.58 -21.02 53.78
C PRO A 7 58.58 -20.09 54.50
N PRO A 8 58.25 -18.91 53.95
CA PRO A 8 57.15 -18.11 54.48
C PRO A 8 55.80 -18.61 53.96
N THR A 9 55.07 -19.23 54.88
CA THR A 9 53.61 -19.20 55.13
C THR A 9 52.66 -18.61 54.07
N ARG A 10 51.73 -19.47 53.65
CA ARG A 10 50.40 -19.17 53.09
C ARG A 10 49.65 -18.12 53.93
N SER A 11 49.24 -17.02 53.30
CA SER A 11 48.02 -16.30 53.68
C SER A 11 47.41 -15.64 52.45
N GLY A 12 46.20 -16.03 52.08
CA GLY A 12 45.48 -15.38 50.98
C GLY A 12 44.44 -16.28 50.33
N ASN A 13 43.38 -16.58 51.06
CA ASN A 13 42.10 -17.07 50.51
C ASN A 13 41.66 -16.16 49.35
N ARG A 14 41.98 -16.52 48.10
CA ARG A 14 41.27 -15.97 46.94
C ARG A 14 39.97 -16.76 46.80
N ARG A 15 38.92 -16.26 47.45
CA ARG A 15 37.54 -16.60 47.07
C ARG A 15 37.39 -16.30 45.57
N PRO A 16 36.75 -17.17 44.77
CA PRO A 16 36.40 -16.82 43.40
C PRO A 16 35.51 -15.58 43.44
N ALA A 17 35.84 -14.58 42.63
CA ALA A 17 35.04 -13.38 42.48
C ALA A 17 33.61 -13.79 42.10
N ALA A 18 32.64 -13.36 42.91
CA ALA A 18 31.23 -13.54 42.61
C ALA A 18 30.94 -12.97 41.21
N PRO A 19 30.07 -13.61 40.41
CA PRO A 19 29.69 -13.05 39.12
C PRO A 19 29.10 -11.67 39.37
N THR A 20 29.72 -10.66 38.76
CA THR A 20 29.24 -9.29 38.74
C THR A 20 27.79 -9.35 38.31
N ALA A 21 26.88 -9.06 39.25
CA ALA A 21 25.45 -9.03 38.97
C ALA A 21 25.25 -8.10 37.78
N LEU A 22 24.76 -8.66 36.67
CA LEU A 22 24.30 -7.91 35.52
C LEU A 22 23.17 -7.02 36.04
N VAL A 23 23.48 -5.77 36.37
CA VAL A 23 22.48 -4.76 36.70
C VAL A 23 21.72 -4.51 35.40
N ILE A 24 20.65 -5.28 35.20
CA ILE A 24 19.64 -5.00 34.19
C ILE A 24 19.09 -3.63 34.58
N PRO A 25 19.29 -2.57 33.78
CA PRO A 25 18.69 -1.29 34.08
C PRO A 25 17.17 -1.51 34.16
N PRO A 26 16.46 -0.88 35.12
CA PRO A 26 15.02 -1.03 35.20
C PRO A 26 14.47 -0.71 33.83
N LEU A 27 13.73 -1.67 33.25
CA LEU A 27 13.10 -1.54 31.95
C LEU A 27 12.23 -0.29 32.00
N GLY A 28 12.78 0.81 31.49
CA GLY A 28 12.12 2.11 31.49
C GLY A 28 10.80 1.96 30.78
N VAL A 29 9.72 2.09 31.55
CA VAL A 29 8.33 2.12 31.09
C VAL A 29 8.15 3.16 29.95
N GLY A 30 9.05 4.13 29.82
CA GLY A 30 9.04 5.16 28.76
C GLY A 30 9.61 4.79 27.38
N VAL A 31 10.32 3.66 27.20
CA VAL A 31 10.90 3.30 25.88
C VAL A 31 9.95 2.45 25.02
N ARG A 32 9.08 1.64 25.65
CA ARG A 32 8.14 0.76 24.93
C ARG A 32 7.01 1.50 24.21
N VAL A 33 6.72 2.75 24.58
CA VAL A 33 5.50 3.47 24.16
C VAL A 33 5.65 4.30 22.88
N LYS A 34 6.88 4.60 22.43
CA LYS A 34 7.11 5.59 21.35
C LYS A 34 6.56 5.18 19.97
N TRP A 35 6.53 3.90 19.64
CA TRP A 35 6.04 3.40 18.34
C TRP A 35 4.60 2.88 18.40
N LEU A 36 4.12 2.50 19.59
CA LEU A 36 2.76 1.99 19.80
C LEU A 36 1.72 3.07 19.55
N TYR A 37 1.94 4.29 20.05
CA TYR A 37 1.03 5.42 19.83
C TYR A 37 0.78 5.74 18.34
N PRO A 38 1.81 6.04 17.50
CA PRO A 38 1.58 6.30 16.08
C PRO A 38 0.95 5.09 15.37
N THR A 39 1.34 3.88 15.74
CA THR A 39 0.77 2.65 15.17
C THR A 39 -0.71 2.53 15.48
N PHE A 40 -1.12 2.77 16.74
CA PHE A 40 -2.51 2.71 17.16
C PHE A 40 -3.37 3.70 16.40
N ILE A 41 -2.97 4.98 16.36
CA ILE A 41 -3.72 6.01 15.62
C ILE A 41 -3.80 5.69 14.13
N LEU A 42 -2.72 5.18 13.53
CA LEU A 42 -2.71 4.75 12.12
C LEU A 42 -3.62 3.54 11.87
N CYS A 43 -3.73 2.62 12.82
CA CYS A 43 -4.66 1.50 12.73
C CYS A 43 -6.11 1.97 12.85
N VAL A 44 -6.40 2.93 13.74
CA VAL A 44 -7.74 3.54 13.85
C VAL A 44 -8.10 4.25 12.55
N TYR A 45 -7.21 5.07 11.99
CA TYR A 45 -7.41 5.69 10.68
C TYR A 45 -7.70 4.64 9.60
N GLY A 46 -6.84 3.62 9.49
CA GLY A 46 -6.96 2.56 8.48
C GLY A 46 -8.24 1.73 8.63
N PHE A 47 -8.70 1.52 9.87
CA PHE A 47 -9.97 0.86 10.12
C PHE A 47 -11.13 1.69 9.57
N PHE A 48 -11.24 2.95 9.99
CA PHE A 48 -12.35 3.79 9.60
C PHE A 48 -12.32 4.20 8.13
N SER A 49 -11.13 4.34 7.51
CA SER A 49 -11.01 4.66 6.09
C SER A 49 -11.33 3.48 5.16
N MET A 50 -11.27 2.25 5.66
CA MET A 50 -11.56 1.02 4.89
C MET A 50 -12.88 0.35 5.26
N MET A 51 -13.50 0.74 6.38
CA MET A 51 -14.86 0.33 6.71
C MET A 51 -15.85 1.07 5.80
N LYS A 52 -16.11 0.50 4.63
CA LYS A 52 -16.94 1.08 3.55
C LYS A 52 -18.16 0.20 3.22
N PRO A 53 -19.22 0.22 4.07
CA PRO A 53 -20.44 -0.58 3.85
C PRO A 53 -21.15 -0.32 2.51
N ALA A 54 -21.01 0.89 1.96
CA ALA A 54 -21.63 1.23 0.68
C ALA A 54 -20.95 0.55 -0.53
N GLU A 55 -19.69 0.15 -0.42
CA GLU A 55 -18.88 -0.27 -1.56
C GLU A 55 -19.42 -1.51 -2.28
N PRO A 56 -19.89 -2.59 -1.60
CA PRO A 56 -20.49 -3.75 -2.27
C PRO A 56 -21.79 -3.45 -3.03
N TYR A 57 -22.40 -2.28 -2.79
CA TYR A 57 -23.66 -1.85 -3.38
C TYR A 57 -23.52 -0.58 -4.22
N LEU A 58 -22.30 -0.16 -4.55
CA LEU A 58 -22.04 1.11 -5.23
C LEU A 58 -22.74 1.18 -6.59
N THR A 59 -22.59 0.15 -7.42
CA THR A 59 -23.23 0.11 -8.75
C THR A 59 -24.75 0.15 -8.63
N LEU A 60 -25.29 -0.61 -7.67
CA LEU A 60 -26.74 -0.65 -7.40
C LEU A 60 -27.25 0.71 -6.94
N TYR A 61 -26.48 1.43 -6.13
CA TYR A 61 -26.83 2.76 -5.69
C TYR A 61 -26.81 3.80 -6.82
N LEU A 62 -25.86 3.70 -7.76
CA LEU A 62 -25.79 4.59 -8.92
C LEU A 62 -26.92 4.35 -9.92
N VAL A 63 -27.36 3.10 -10.06
CA VAL A 63 -28.45 2.72 -10.98
C VAL A 63 -29.83 2.85 -10.31
N ALA A 64 -29.90 2.89 -8.98
CA ALA A 64 -31.14 3.05 -8.23
C ALA A 64 -31.89 4.35 -8.61
N PRO A 65 -33.23 4.39 -8.46
CA PRO A 65 -34.06 5.54 -8.85
C PRO A 65 -33.63 6.90 -8.26
N SER A 66 -32.90 6.89 -7.14
CA SER A 66 -32.37 8.10 -6.50
C SER A 66 -31.30 8.82 -7.33
N LYS A 67 -30.48 8.05 -8.06
CA LYS A 67 -29.39 8.52 -8.92
C LYS A 67 -29.73 8.40 -10.40
N ASN A 68 -30.42 7.33 -10.77
CA ASN A 68 -31.02 7.11 -12.08
C ASN A 68 -30.01 7.14 -13.25
N PHE A 69 -28.80 6.61 -13.03
CA PHE A 69 -27.84 6.39 -14.11
C PHE A 69 -28.07 5.04 -14.78
N THR A 70 -27.76 4.95 -16.08
CA THR A 70 -27.78 3.65 -16.76
C THR A 70 -26.54 2.83 -16.41
N VAL A 71 -26.66 1.51 -16.49
CA VAL A 71 -25.50 0.60 -16.31
C VAL A 71 -24.37 0.97 -17.27
N TYR A 72 -24.71 1.35 -18.52
CA TYR A 72 -23.75 1.82 -19.51
C TYR A 72 -23.02 3.10 -19.07
N GLN A 73 -23.73 4.09 -18.52
CA GLN A 73 -23.10 5.32 -18.01
C GLN A 73 -22.12 5.02 -16.88
N VAL A 74 -22.49 4.13 -15.95
CA VAL A 74 -21.62 3.75 -14.83
C VAL A 74 -20.38 2.99 -15.34
N ALA A 75 -20.58 1.94 -16.14
CA ALA A 75 -19.50 1.07 -16.58
C ALA A 75 -18.56 1.72 -17.61
N ASN A 76 -19.12 2.49 -18.57
CA ASN A 76 -18.35 2.97 -19.72
C ASN A 76 -17.92 4.44 -19.60
N GLN A 77 -18.56 5.22 -18.73
CA GLN A 77 -18.23 6.64 -18.58
C GLN A 77 -17.63 6.94 -17.21
N MET A 78 -18.15 6.35 -16.13
CA MET A 78 -17.66 6.65 -14.77
C MET A 78 -16.42 5.84 -14.40
N PHE A 79 -16.48 4.50 -14.39
CA PHE A 79 -15.38 3.66 -13.91
C PHE A 79 -14.04 3.82 -14.66
N PRO A 80 -14.01 4.08 -15.99
CA PRO A 80 -12.77 4.37 -16.69
C PRO A 80 -12.06 5.63 -16.17
N VAL A 81 -12.83 6.66 -15.78
CA VAL A 81 -12.26 7.91 -15.25
C VAL A 81 -11.48 7.68 -13.97
N TRP A 82 -11.93 6.76 -13.10
CA TRP A 82 -11.14 6.36 -11.92
C TRP A 82 -9.80 5.75 -12.33
N THR A 83 -9.81 4.81 -13.28
CA THR A 83 -8.60 4.13 -13.77
C THR A 83 -7.59 5.15 -14.32
N TYR A 84 -8.05 6.04 -15.20
CA TYR A 84 -7.20 7.04 -15.84
C TYR A 84 -6.65 8.04 -14.82
N SER A 85 -7.51 8.51 -13.91
CA SER A 85 -7.11 9.46 -12.88
C SER A 85 -6.13 8.84 -11.89
N PHE A 86 -6.33 7.57 -11.51
CA PHE A 86 -5.43 6.87 -10.61
C PHE A 86 -4.02 6.74 -11.20
N LEU A 87 -3.89 6.35 -12.48
CA LEU A 87 -2.60 6.30 -13.16
C LEU A 87 -1.89 7.67 -13.17
N VAL A 88 -2.61 8.72 -13.59
CA VAL A 88 -2.05 10.08 -13.70
C VAL A 88 -1.65 10.64 -12.34
N LEU A 89 -2.45 10.39 -11.30
CA LEU A 89 -2.22 10.93 -9.96
C LEU A 89 -1.19 10.12 -9.15
N LEU A 90 -0.97 8.84 -9.45
CA LEU A 90 -0.03 8.01 -8.71
C LEU A 90 1.40 8.58 -8.74
N ILE A 91 1.90 8.99 -9.92
CA ILE A 91 3.27 9.53 -10.06
C ILE A 91 3.50 10.79 -9.23
N PRO A 92 2.70 11.87 -9.35
CA PRO A 92 2.91 13.07 -8.56
C PRO A 92 2.69 12.82 -7.06
N VAL A 93 1.75 11.96 -6.67
CA VAL A 93 1.55 11.60 -5.26
C VAL A 93 2.78 10.88 -4.70
N LEU A 94 3.37 9.91 -5.42
CA LEU A 94 4.60 9.24 -4.99
C LEU A 94 5.75 10.23 -4.79
N LEU A 95 5.94 11.18 -5.70
CA LEU A 95 7.01 12.17 -5.62
C LEU A 95 6.79 13.19 -4.49
N THR A 96 5.54 13.60 -4.26
CA THR A 96 5.19 14.62 -3.26
C THR A 96 5.04 14.05 -1.85
N THR A 97 4.81 12.74 -1.70
CA THR A 97 4.61 12.10 -0.40
C THR A 97 5.79 12.28 0.55
N ASP A 98 7.00 12.12 0.03
CA ASP A 98 8.23 12.33 0.80
C ASP A 98 8.45 13.81 1.11
N TYR A 99 8.14 14.69 0.16
CA TYR A 99 8.26 16.14 0.32
C TYR A 99 7.34 16.65 1.45
N PHE A 100 6.08 16.22 1.47
CA PHE A 100 5.10 16.62 2.47
C PHE A 100 5.21 15.84 3.79
N ARG A 101 6.14 14.89 3.92
CA ARG A 101 6.32 14.07 5.13
C ARG A 101 5.07 13.28 5.49
N TYR A 102 4.43 12.65 4.50
CA TYR A 102 3.35 11.67 4.63
C TYR A 102 2.03 12.15 5.29
N LYS A 103 2.05 12.80 6.46
CA LYS A 103 0.83 13.22 7.18
C LYS A 103 -0.11 14.07 6.32
N PRO A 104 0.32 15.11 5.60
CA PRO A 104 -0.57 15.89 4.73
C PRO A 104 -1.21 15.04 3.62
N ILE A 105 -0.52 14.01 3.12
CA ILE A 105 -1.08 13.08 2.14
C ILE A 105 -2.19 12.22 2.74
N ILE A 106 -2.03 11.76 3.99
CA ILE A 106 -3.08 11.01 4.70
C ILE A 106 -4.29 11.90 5.01
N VAL A 107 -4.05 13.15 5.41
CA VAL A 107 -5.11 14.15 5.62
C VAL A 107 -5.86 14.43 4.31
N LEU A 108 -5.13 14.61 3.21
CA LEU A 108 -5.70 14.76 1.86
C LEU A 108 -6.55 13.55 1.47
N GLN A 109 -6.05 12.33 1.71
CA GLN A 109 -6.80 11.10 1.45
C GLN A 109 -8.13 11.08 2.23
N GLY A 110 -8.09 11.37 3.53
CA GLY A 110 -9.29 11.41 4.38
C GLY A 110 -10.29 12.47 3.92
N PHE A 111 -9.81 13.66 3.54
CA PHE A 111 -10.64 14.73 3.00
C PHE A 111 -11.30 14.33 1.68
N SER A 112 -10.53 13.75 0.75
CA SER A 112 -11.05 13.26 -0.51
C SER A 112 -12.09 12.14 -0.33
N LEU A 113 -11.90 11.23 0.65
CA LEU A 113 -12.91 10.23 1.00
C LEU A 113 -14.22 10.86 1.46
N VAL A 114 -14.18 11.88 2.33
CA VAL A 114 -15.37 12.63 2.76
C VAL A 114 -16.07 13.28 1.56
N ILE A 115 -15.33 13.93 0.67
CA ILE A 115 -15.89 14.52 -0.56
C ILE A 115 -16.61 13.47 -1.40
N ASN A 116 -16.02 12.30 -1.61
CA ASN A 116 -16.65 11.23 -2.41
C ASN A 116 -18.02 10.85 -1.85
N TYR A 117 -18.12 10.63 -0.54
CA TYR A 117 -19.39 10.20 0.06
C TYR A 117 -20.41 11.34 0.20
N VAL A 118 -19.97 12.59 0.37
CA VAL A 118 -20.85 13.77 0.27
C VAL A 118 -21.44 13.87 -1.15
N LEU A 119 -20.62 13.72 -2.19
CA LEU A 119 -21.09 13.71 -3.57
C LEU A 119 -22.04 12.53 -3.84
N LEU A 120 -21.71 11.32 -3.35
CA LEU A 120 -22.61 10.17 -3.45
C LEU A 120 -23.94 10.42 -2.78
N LEU A 121 -24.03 11.12 -1.66
CA LEU A 121 -25.32 11.35 -1.01
C LEU A 121 -26.13 12.44 -1.72
N PHE A 122 -25.50 13.56 -2.07
CA PHE A 122 -26.23 14.78 -2.42
C PHE A 122 -26.21 15.13 -3.91
N ALA A 123 -25.19 14.73 -4.68
CA ALA A 123 -25.06 15.12 -6.07
C ALA A 123 -25.74 14.12 -7.03
N LYS A 124 -26.56 14.61 -7.96
CA LYS A 124 -27.23 13.77 -8.98
C LYS A 124 -26.71 13.95 -10.39
N SER A 125 -25.84 14.94 -10.62
CA SER A 125 -25.35 15.25 -11.96
C SER A 125 -24.24 14.28 -12.39
N MET A 126 -24.20 13.99 -13.69
CA MET A 126 -23.15 13.17 -14.28
C MET A 126 -21.76 13.77 -14.03
N SER A 127 -21.59 15.08 -14.23
CA SER A 127 -20.32 15.76 -13.98
C SER A 127 -19.82 15.61 -12.54
N ALA A 128 -20.72 15.60 -11.56
CA ALA A 128 -20.35 15.37 -10.16
C ALA A 128 -19.88 13.93 -9.92
N MET A 129 -20.51 12.94 -10.58
CA MET A 129 -20.05 11.55 -10.51
C MET A 129 -18.72 11.34 -11.23
N LEU A 130 -18.47 12.01 -12.36
CA LEU A 130 -17.17 11.97 -13.03
C LEU A 130 -16.07 12.59 -12.15
N TYR A 131 -16.35 13.75 -11.55
CA TYR A 131 -15.42 14.36 -10.59
C TYR A 131 -15.18 13.46 -9.37
N LEU A 132 -16.22 12.80 -8.86
CA LEU A 132 -16.06 11.79 -7.80
C LEU A 132 -15.07 10.70 -8.22
N GLN A 133 -15.14 10.19 -9.45
CA GLN A 133 -14.20 9.16 -9.92
C GLN A 133 -12.77 9.68 -10.01
N VAL A 134 -12.57 10.94 -10.43
CA VAL A 134 -11.25 11.60 -10.39
C VAL A 134 -10.73 11.68 -8.96
N ASN A 135 -11.57 12.15 -8.03
CA ASN A 135 -11.21 12.28 -6.62
C ASN A 135 -11.02 10.92 -5.94
N ASN A 136 -11.72 9.87 -6.38
CA ASN A 136 -11.48 8.50 -5.95
C ASN A 136 -10.14 7.95 -6.48
N GLY A 137 -9.72 8.37 -7.69
CA GLY A 137 -8.37 8.10 -8.19
C GLY A 137 -7.29 8.73 -7.31
N LEU A 138 -7.54 9.95 -6.78
CA LEU A 138 -6.67 10.60 -5.79
C LEU A 138 -6.63 9.82 -4.47
N VAL A 139 -7.77 9.32 -3.98
CA VAL A 139 -7.82 8.47 -2.78
C VAL A 139 -6.96 7.22 -2.95
N SER A 140 -7.05 6.54 -4.09
CA SER A 140 -6.24 5.35 -4.39
C SER A 140 -4.74 5.69 -4.52
N ALA A 141 -4.40 6.80 -5.16
CA ALA A 141 -3.00 7.26 -5.28
C ALA A 141 -2.37 7.59 -3.91
N THR A 142 -3.14 8.22 -3.03
CA THR A 142 -2.68 8.65 -1.69
C THR A 142 -2.63 7.52 -0.67
N GLU A 143 -3.23 6.36 -0.95
CA GLU A 143 -3.14 5.17 -0.10
C GLU A 143 -1.70 4.65 0.07
N VAL A 144 -0.83 4.87 -0.92
CA VAL A 144 0.59 4.55 -0.78
C VAL A 144 1.23 5.34 0.36
N GLY A 145 0.76 6.58 0.60
CA GLY A 145 1.16 7.41 1.72
C GLY A 145 0.80 6.80 3.07
N TYR A 146 -0.37 6.16 3.18
CA TYR A 146 -0.81 5.46 4.40
C TYR A 146 0.16 4.33 4.78
N PHE A 147 0.47 3.42 3.85
CA PHE A 147 1.38 2.31 4.13
C PHE A 147 2.83 2.77 4.31
N SER A 148 3.23 3.84 3.63
CA SER A 148 4.60 4.37 3.70
C SER A 148 4.87 5.16 4.97
N TYR A 149 3.83 5.76 5.58
CA TYR A 149 3.93 6.53 6.81
C TYR A 149 4.57 5.72 7.95
N ILE A 150 4.30 4.41 8.03
CA ILE A 150 4.90 3.48 9.01
C ILE A 150 6.42 3.62 9.05
N TYR A 151 7.05 3.66 7.88
CA TYR A 151 8.50 3.70 7.73
C TYR A 151 9.12 5.06 8.08
N SER A 152 8.28 6.09 8.28
CA SER A 152 8.73 7.44 8.65
C SER A 152 8.71 7.70 10.16
N VAL A 153 7.88 6.96 10.93
CA VAL A 153 7.67 7.20 12.37
C VAL A 153 8.03 6.04 13.27
N VAL A 154 8.16 4.82 12.74
CA VAL A 154 8.50 3.62 13.51
C VAL A 154 9.98 3.29 13.32
N SER A 155 10.62 2.62 14.29
CA SER A 155 11.96 2.07 14.09
C SER A 155 11.93 0.83 13.20
N PRO A 156 13.01 0.56 12.42
CA PRO A 156 13.09 -0.62 11.56
C PRO A 156 12.85 -1.96 12.26
N THR A 157 13.20 -2.05 13.56
CA THR A 157 12.96 -3.23 14.40
C THR A 157 11.50 -3.64 14.50
N HIS A 158 10.56 -2.71 14.27
CA HIS A 158 9.12 -2.96 14.39
C HIS A 158 8.39 -2.87 13.04
N TYR A 159 9.05 -2.58 11.92
CA TYR A 159 8.40 -2.42 10.60
C TYR A 159 7.53 -3.62 10.23
N ARG A 160 8.08 -4.83 10.32
CA ARG A 160 7.32 -6.05 9.99
C ARG A 160 6.04 -6.19 10.81
N LYS A 161 6.11 -5.86 12.11
CA LYS A 161 4.98 -5.99 13.04
C LYS A 161 3.92 -4.91 12.78
N VAL A 162 4.34 -3.66 12.61
CA VAL A 162 3.43 -2.54 12.37
C VAL A 162 2.79 -2.62 10.98
N THR A 163 3.55 -2.95 9.94
CA THR A 163 3.01 -3.19 8.59
C THR A 163 1.98 -4.31 8.60
N SER A 164 2.21 -5.39 9.35
CA SER A 164 1.22 -6.45 9.53
C SER A 164 -0.05 -5.94 10.20
N TYR A 165 0.06 -5.15 11.27
CA TYR A 165 -1.12 -4.59 11.95
C TYR A 165 -1.95 -3.68 11.04
N CYS A 166 -1.30 -2.78 10.30
CA CYS A 166 -1.97 -1.88 9.37
C CYS A 166 -2.62 -2.64 8.20
N ARG A 167 -1.99 -3.70 7.67
CA ARG A 167 -2.61 -4.56 6.64
C ARG A 167 -3.79 -5.37 7.19
N SER A 168 -3.66 -5.93 8.39
CA SER A 168 -4.73 -6.74 8.98
C SER A 168 -5.95 -5.88 9.33
N VAL A 169 -5.75 -4.69 9.89
CA VAL A 169 -6.87 -3.83 10.30
C VAL A 169 -7.67 -3.31 9.10
N THR A 170 -7.03 -3.00 7.96
CA THR A 170 -7.74 -2.57 6.75
C THR A 170 -8.59 -3.71 6.16
N LEU A 171 -8.08 -4.94 6.17
CA LEU A 171 -8.83 -6.12 5.73
C LEU A 171 -10.02 -6.42 6.66
N VAL A 172 -9.80 -6.38 7.97
CA VAL A 172 -10.87 -6.56 8.97
C VAL A 172 -11.94 -5.49 8.80
N ALA A 173 -11.55 -4.23 8.60
CA ALA A 173 -12.49 -3.14 8.36
C ALA A 173 -13.33 -3.35 7.12
N TYR A 174 -12.72 -3.81 6.02
CA TYR A 174 -13.45 -4.12 4.80
C TYR A 174 -14.46 -5.26 5.01
N MET A 175 -14.05 -6.34 5.68
CA MET A 175 -14.94 -7.45 6.05
C MET A 175 -16.09 -6.99 6.95
N VAL A 176 -15.81 -6.21 7.99
CA VAL A 176 -16.82 -5.65 8.90
C VAL A 176 -17.78 -4.74 8.14
N GLY A 177 -17.27 -3.89 7.25
CA GLY A 177 -18.07 -3.01 6.40
C GLY A 177 -19.04 -3.80 5.52
N SER A 178 -18.54 -4.80 4.78
CA SER A 178 -19.34 -5.63 3.88
C SER A 178 -20.36 -6.51 4.62
N ALA A 179 -19.97 -7.12 5.74
CA ALA A 179 -20.88 -7.91 6.56
C ALA A 179 -21.97 -7.04 7.19
N MET A 180 -21.62 -5.88 7.72
CA MET A 180 -22.58 -4.92 8.27
C MET A 180 -23.54 -4.42 7.19
N ALA A 181 -23.04 -4.12 5.99
CA ALA A 181 -23.87 -3.73 4.85
C ALA A 181 -24.91 -4.80 4.52
N GLN A 182 -24.48 -6.07 4.41
CA GLN A 182 -25.39 -7.17 4.13
C GLN A 182 -26.46 -7.33 5.22
N LEU A 183 -26.07 -7.28 6.49
CA LEU A 183 -27.02 -7.41 7.60
C LEU A 183 -28.05 -6.27 7.59
N LEU A 184 -27.61 -5.03 7.34
CA LEU A 184 -28.50 -3.88 7.26
C LEU A 184 -29.46 -3.95 6.08
N VAL A 185 -29.01 -4.42 4.91
CA VAL A 185 -29.86 -4.57 3.72
C VAL A 185 -30.84 -5.74 3.89
N SER A 186 -30.38 -6.91 4.34
CA SER A 186 -31.20 -8.12 4.42
C SER A 186 -32.13 -8.19 5.63
N LEU A 187 -31.67 -7.78 6.81
CA LEU A 187 -32.45 -7.86 8.06
C LEU A 187 -33.07 -6.51 8.43
N GLY A 188 -32.32 -5.42 8.22
CA GLY A 188 -32.72 -4.07 8.63
C GLY A 188 -33.56 -3.32 7.60
N GLY A 189 -33.73 -3.84 6.37
CA GLY A 189 -34.42 -3.13 5.29
C GLY A 189 -33.79 -1.78 4.94
N ALA A 190 -32.51 -1.58 5.29
CA ALA A 190 -31.84 -0.29 5.11
C ALA A 190 -31.63 0.00 3.62
N SER A 191 -32.02 1.19 3.18
CA SER A 191 -31.76 1.62 1.80
C SER A 191 -30.27 1.87 1.56
N TYR A 192 -29.83 1.78 0.31
CA TYR A 192 -28.45 2.08 -0.10
C TYR A 192 -28.01 3.51 0.26
N PHE A 193 -28.96 4.45 0.42
CA PHE A 193 -28.67 5.79 0.94
C PHE A 193 -28.12 5.74 2.38
N HIS A 194 -28.70 4.91 3.25
CA HIS A 194 -28.22 4.74 4.63
C HIS A 194 -26.83 4.13 4.67
N LEU A 195 -26.52 3.18 3.78
CA LEU A 195 -25.16 2.63 3.68
C LEU A 195 -24.14 3.70 3.31
N ASN A 196 -24.47 4.59 2.36
CA ASN A 196 -23.61 5.72 2.00
C ASN A 196 -23.47 6.73 3.14
N ALA A 197 -24.53 6.95 3.93
CA ALA A 197 -24.48 7.82 5.11
C ALA A 197 -23.58 7.23 6.21
N ILE A 198 -23.65 5.92 6.44
CA ILE A 198 -22.76 5.22 7.39
C ILE A 198 -21.31 5.28 6.89
N SER A 199 -21.06 5.03 5.60
CA SER A 199 -19.72 5.21 5.01
C SER A 199 -19.22 6.65 5.17
N LEU A 200 -20.07 7.66 4.99
CA LEU A 200 -19.67 9.06 5.23
C LEU A 200 -19.26 9.28 6.68
N ALA A 201 -19.99 8.70 7.64
CA ALA A 201 -19.65 8.80 9.05
C ALA A 201 -18.30 8.14 9.36
N THR A 202 -18.04 6.93 8.86
CA THR A 202 -16.74 6.25 9.05
C THR A 202 -15.60 7.04 8.40
N MET A 203 -15.76 7.54 7.16
CA MET A 203 -14.75 8.38 6.51
C MET A 203 -14.51 9.70 7.24
N SER A 204 -15.55 10.30 7.84
CA SER A 204 -15.42 11.52 8.62
C SER A 204 -14.61 11.29 9.90
N ILE A 205 -14.84 10.16 10.59
CA ILE A 205 -14.02 9.75 11.73
C ILE A 205 -12.57 9.54 11.29
N ALA A 206 -12.34 8.82 10.17
CA ALA A 206 -11.01 8.62 9.61
C ALA A 206 -10.30 9.97 9.36
N PHE A 207 -10.97 10.90 8.68
CA PHE A 207 -10.44 12.24 8.43
C PHE A 207 -10.07 12.98 9.72
N LEU A 208 -10.93 12.96 10.74
CA LEU A 208 -10.63 13.57 12.04
C LEU A 208 -9.42 12.92 12.72
N THR A 209 -9.32 11.58 12.70
CA THR A 209 -8.14 10.88 13.24
C THR A 209 -6.85 11.19 12.50
N SER A 210 -6.90 11.54 11.20
CA SER A 210 -5.70 11.88 10.43
C SER A 210 -4.95 13.10 11.00
N PHE A 211 -5.65 14.04 11.64
CA PHE A 211 -5.05 15.20 12.29
C PHE A 211 -4.27 14.85 13.56
N ILE A 212 -4.64 13.74 14.23
CA ILE A 212 -4.02 13.27 15.48
C ILE A 212 -2.69 12.55 15.21
N LEU A 213 -2.46 12.12 13.95
CA LEU A 213 -1.21 11.46 13.57
C LEU A 213 0.02 12.35 13.85
N PRO A 214 1.09 11.82 14.47
CA PRO A 214 2.29 12.59 14.72
C PRO A 214 2.96 13.01 13.42
N MET A 215 3.51 14.22 13.37
CA MET A 215 4.34 14.64 12.24
C MET A 215 5.68 13.89 12.28
N PRO A 216 6.09 13.23 11.18
CA PRO A 216 7.43 12.65 11.10
C PRO A 216 8.47 13.77 11.26
N SER A 217 9.35 13.62 12.25
CA SER A 217 10.25 14.68 12.70
C SER A 217 11.52 14.82 11.86
N LYS A 218 11.78 13.91 10.91
CA LYS A 218 13.02 13.88 10.11
C LYS A 218 12.71 13.51 8.65
N PHE A 219 13.36 14.17 7.70
CA PHE A 219 13.36 13.73 6.30
C PHE A 219 14.08 12.38 6.20
N THR A 220 13.34 11.31 5.91
CA THR A 220 13.87 9.93 5.92
C THR A 220 14.86 9.69 4.78
N PHE A 221 14.70 10.37 3.64
CA PHE A 221 15.50 10.14 2.44
C PHE A 221 16.93 10.69 2.51
N PHE A 222 17.16 11.80 3.23
CA PHE A 222 18.47 12.45 3.28
C PHE A 222 19.52 11.71 4.12
N LYS A 223 19.12 10.74 4.95
CA LYS A 223 20.09 9.97 5.75
C LYS A 223 20.83 8.90 4.95
N VAL A 224 20.31 8.50 3.79
CA VAL A 224 21.04 7.63 2.84
C VAL A 224 22.16 8.43 2.16
N ILE A 225 22.00 9.75 2.05
CA ILE A 225 22.95 10.64 1.37
C ILE A 225 24.16 11.00 2.25
N ASP A 226 24.04 10.94 3.58
CA ASP A 226 25.12 11.22 4.53
C ASP A 226 25.98 10.00 4.90
N GLN A 227 25.71 8.81 4.34
CA GLN A 227 26.63 7.68 4.47
C GLN A 227 27.47 7.54 3.19
N PRO A 228 28.76 7.93 3.21
CA PRO A 228 29.63 7.65 2.08
C PRO A 228 29.83 6.12 1.93
N PRO A 229 29.95 5.61 0.69
CA PRO A 229 30.05 4.17 0.41
C PRO A 229 31.36 3.49 0.85
N SER A 230 32.22 4.16 1.63
CA SER A 230 33.61 3.76 1.88
C SER A 230 33.91 3.16 3.26
N ARG A 231 32.92 2.77 4.06
CA ARG A 231 33.18 2.09 5.36
C ARG A 231 33.41 0.57 5.27
N ARG A 232 33.91 0.07 4.14
CA ARG A 232 34.25 -1.36 3.96
C ARG A 232 35.72 -1.68 3.75
N ILE A 233 36.64 -0.71 3.81
CA ILE A 233 38.08 -1.01 3.75
C ILE A 233 38.79 -0.39 4.95
N GLN A 234 39.29 -1.30 5.77
CA GLN A 234 40.26 -1.22 6.85
C GLN A 234 41.38 -0.18 6.62
N SER A 235 41.66 0.68 7.61
CA SER A 235 43.02 0.87 8.17
C SER A 235 43.07 1.96 9.25
N ASN A 236 43.96 1.72 10.21
CA ASN A 236 44.38 2.63 11.26
C ASN A 236 45.08 3.87 10.66
N SER A 237 44.72 5.07 11.10
CA SER A 237 45.66 6.14 11.50
C SER A 237 44.92 7.47 11.73
N SER A 238 45.32 8.13 12.80
CA SER A 238 44.96 9.47 13.28
C SER A 238 45.08 10.59 12.25
N SER A 239 44.06 11.43 12.12
CA SER A 239 44.19 12.91 12.03
C SER A 239 42.80 13.57 12.04
N SER A 240 42.60 14.45 13.02
CA SER A 240 41.43 15.31 13.19
C SER A 240 41.44 16.49 12.21
N LEU A 241 40.31 16.78 11.56
CA LEU A 241 40.09 18.10 10.94
C LEU A 241 38.68 18.60 11.28
N GLN A 242 38.63 19.54 12.22
CA GLN A 242 37.47 20.37 12.53
C GLN A 242 37.38 21.48 11.46
N ILE A 243 36.21 21.66 10.84
CA ILE A 243 35.93 22.88 10.06
C ILE A 243 35.30 23.88 11.03
N MET A 244 36.11 24.88 11.38
CA MET A 244 35.82 25.95 12.31
C MET A 244 35.05 27.07 11.57
N THR A 245 33.80 27.30 11.97
CA THR A 245 33.04 28.51 11.61
C THR A 245 33.68 29.71 12.31
N VAL A 246 34.38 30.56 11.55
CA VAL A 246 34.91 31.85 12.00
C VAL A 246 33.95 32.95 11.53
N VAL A 247 33.15 33.51 12.44
CA VAL A 247 32.65 34.90 12.36
C VAL A 247 32.43 35.45 13.78
N LYS A 248 33.43 36.18 14.32
CA LYS A 248 33.31 37.52 14.93
C LYS A 248 34.58 37.91 15.68
N GLY A 249 35.16 39.07 15.34
CA GLY A 249 36.17 39.74 16.16
C GLY A 249 36.96 40.82 15.44
N ASN A 250 36.41 42.03 15.44
CA ASN A 250 37.06 43.35 15.41
C ASN A 250 37.65 43.97 14.12
N SER A 251 37.18 45.21 13.93
CA SER A 251 37.86 46.43 13.47
C SER A 251 38.19 46.65 11.99
N GLU A 252 37.51 47.69 11.50
CA GLU A 252 37.97 48.78 10.63
C GLU A 252 38.09 48.54 9.11
N ASN A 253 37.31 49.38 8.41
CA ASN A 253 37.47 49.87 7.04
C ASN A 253 37.57 48.82 5.93
N THR A 254 36.41 48.46 5.39
CA THR A 254 36.32 48.03 4.00
C THR A 254 35.02 48.53 3.39
N VAL A 255 35.17 49.40 2.38
CA VAL A 255 34.11 49.94 1.56
C VAL A 255 33.36 48.76 0.92
N ILE A 256 32.07 48.63 1.22
CA ILE A 256 31.17 47.68 0.58
C ILE A 256 30.87 48.21 -0.83
N PRO A 257 31.18 47.48 -1.92
CA PRO A 257 30.53 47.76 -3.19
C PRO A 257 29.09 47.28 -3.08
N GLU A 258 28.13 48.21 -3.19
CA GLU A 258 26.72 47.88 -3.41
C GLU A 258 26.60 47.02 -4.67
N GLY A 259 26.03 45.82 -4.53
CA GLY A 259 25.67 44.97 -5.67
C GLY A 259 26.26 43.55 -5.64
N PHE A 260 25.98 42.78 -4.60
CA PHE A 260 26.02 41.31 -4.71
C PHE A 260 25.01 40.67 -3.77
N GLU A 261 23.71 40.88 -4.05
CA GLU A 261 22.70 39.91 -3.63
C GLU A 261 22.94 38.63 -4.42
N ILE A 262 23.68 37.68 -3.83
CA ILE A 262 23.64 36.30 -4.31
C ILE A 262 22.19 35.86 -4.18
N ASP A 263 21.52 35.64 -5.31
CA ASP A 263 20.12 35.25 -5.35
C ASP A 263 19.96 33.87 -4.65
N ILE A 264 19.60 33.92 -3.36
CA ILE A 264 19.39 32.75 -2.52
C ILE A 264 18.31 31.85 -3.13
N LYS A 265 17.36 32.40 -3.89
CA LYS A 265 16.34 31.60 -4.58
C LYS A 265 16.93 30.76 -5.70
N GLU A 266 17.89 31.28 -6.46
CA GLU A 266 18.52 30.55 -7.57
C GLU A 266 19.44 29.43 -7.06
N SER A 267 20.15 29.70 -5.95
CA SER A 267 20.95 28.72 -5.20
C SER A 267 20.10 27.56 -4.63
N VAL A 268 18.94 27.86 -4.02
CA VAL A 268 18.02 26.86 -3.47
C VAL A 268 17.38 26.02 -4.58
N LYS A 269 16.91 26.65 -5.67
CA LYS A 269 16.28 25.97 -6.80
C LYS A 269 17.24 25.06 -7.57
N THR A 270 18.51 25.48 -7.67
CA THR A 270 19.60 24.67 -8.25
C THR A 270 19.92 23.47 -7.38
N LYS A 271 19.97 23.66 -6.05
CA LYS A 271 20.20 22.57 -5.09
C LYS A 271 19.06 21.55 -5.08
N GLU A 272 17.80 21.99 -5.15
CA GLU A 272 16.62 21.13 -5.27
C GLU A 272 16.62 20.31 -6.57
N LYS A 273 16.93 20.96 -7.71
CA LYS A 273 17.03 20.29 -9.02
C LYS A 273 18.14 19.25 -9.05
N LEU A 274 19.29 19.54 -8.44
CA LEU A 274 20.42 18.59 -8.32
C LEU A 274 20.08 17.40 -7.42
N VAL A 275 19.33 17.62 -6.33
CA VAL A 275 18.82 16.54 -5.47
C VAL A 275 17.84 15.66 -6.23
N PHE A 276 16.88 16.26 -6.94
CA PHE A 276 15.89 15.53 -7.74
C PHE A 276 16.55 14.66 -8.82
N LEU A 277 17.51 15.22 -9.56
CA LEU A 277 18.24 14.47 -10.58
C LEU A 277 19.03 13.30 -9.98
N ARG A 278 19.63 13.50 -8.81
CA ARG A 278 20.35 12.44 -8.08
C ARG A 278 19.40 11.33 -7.63
N VAL A 279 18.20 11.67 -7.17
CA VAL A 279 17.16 10.69 -6.80
C VAL A 279 16.75 9.86 -8.01
N LEU A 280 16.52 10.49 -9.18
CA LEU A 280 16.20 9.77 -10.42
C LEU A 280 17.33 8.83 -10.85
N ILE A 281 18.59 9.27 -10.75
CA ILE A 281 19.75 8.43 -11.08
C ILE A 281 19.85 7.23 -10.13
N GLN A 282 19.63 7.43 -8.83
CA GLN A 282 19.63 6.36 -7.84
C GLN A 282 18.47 5.37 -8.08
N LEU A 283 17.27 5.86 -8.35
CA LEU A 283 16.10 5.05 -8.71
C LEU A 283 16.38 4.21 -9.96
N TRP A 284 17.03 4.79 -10.97
CA TRP A 284 17.40 4.10 -12.21
C TRP A 284 18.47 3.03 -11.97
N TYR A 285 19.47 3.31 -11.12
CA TYR A 285 20.46 2.32 -10.72
C TYR A 285 19.80 1.15 -9.97
N ASP A 286 18.99 1.44 -8.95
CA ASP A 286 18.29 0.41 -8.18
C ASP A 286 17.30 -0.38 -9.04
N PHE A 287 16.64 0.27 -10.00
CA PHE A 287 15.83 -0.38 -11.04
C PHE A 287 16.63 -1.42 -11.82
N LYS A 288 17.78 -1.02 -12.39
CA LYS A 288 18.63 -1.94 -13.17
C LYS A 288 19.07 -3.13 -12.33
N VAL A 289 19.47 -2.91 -11.08
CA VAL A 289 19.93 -3.99 -10.21
C VAL A 289 18.78 -4.94 -9.82
N CYS A 290 17.59 -4.42 -9.50
CA CYS A 290 16.42 -5.25 -9.20
C CYS A 290 16.01 -6.12 -10.39
N TYR A 291 15.96 -5.55 -11.60
CA TYR A 291 15.53 -6.25 -12.81
C TYR A 291 16.67 -7.01 -13.52
N SER A 292 17.83 -7.17 -12.87
CA SER A 292 18.89 -8.05 -13.38
C SER A 292 18.63 -9.54 -13.11
N SER A 293 17.71 -9.85 -12.19
CA SER A 293 17.34 -11.24 -11.86
C SER A 293 16.15 -11.69 -12.69
N LYS A 294 16.29 -12.82 -13.39
CA LYS A 294 15.19 -13.44 -14.16
C LYS A 294 13.98 -13.76 -13.28
N ALA A 295 14.22 -14.34 -12.11
CA ALA A 295 13.14 -14.68 -11.17
C ALA A 295 12.34 -13.42 -10.75
N LEU A 296 13.03 -12.31 -10.48
CA LEU A 296 12.35 -11.06 -10.11
C LEU A 296 11.52 -10.50 -11.28
N ILE A 297 12.01 -10.59 -12.52
CA ILE A 297 11.24 -10.19 -13.71
C ILE A 297 9.94 -11.00 -13.80
N TYR A 298 10.01 -12.33 -13.71
CA TYR A 298 8.82 -13.19 -13.82
C TYR A 298 7.78 -12.88 -12.74
N TRP A 299 8.20 -12.82 -11.48
CA TRP A 299 7.29 -12.51 -10.38
C TRP A 299 6.73 -11.09 -10.47
N SER A 300 7.54 -10.09 -10.86
CA SER A 300 7.07 -8.73 -11.10
C SER A 300 6.04 -8.64 -12.20
N PHE A 301 6.30 -9.32 -13.32
CA PHE A 301 5.44 -9.29 -14.49
C PHE A 301 4.10 -9.95 -14.18
N TRP A 302 4.12 -11.15 -13.59
CA TRP A 302 2.91 -11.82 -13.12
C TRP A 302 2.15 -10.94 -12.11
N TRP A 303 2.85 -10.35 -11.13
CA TRP A 303 2.22 -9.46 -10.13
C TRP A 303 1.50 -8.30 -10.81
N ALA A 304 2.15 -7.62 -11.77
CA ALA A 304 1.57 -6.47 -12.45
C ALA A 304 0.36 -6.88 -13.31
N MET A 305 0.48 -8.00 -14.01
CA MET A 305 -0.58 -8.52 -14.87
C MET A 305 -1.79 -8.99 -14.06
N SER A 306 -1.56 -9.72 -12.97
CA SER A 306 -2.60 -10.21 -12.06
C SER A 306 -3.31 -9.06 -11.34
N THR A 307 -2.56 -8.06 -10.85
CA THR A 307 -3.13 -6.87 -10.21
C THR A 307 -3.99 -6.06 -11.19
N CYS A 308 -3.55 -5.92 -12.44
CA CYS A 308 -4.35 -5.33 -13.52
C CYS A 308 -5.67 -6.10 -13.71
N GLY A 309 -5.61 -7.42 -13.87
CA GLY A 309 -6.80 -8.27 -14.04
C GLY A 309 -7.75 -8.19 -12.84
N TYR A 310 -7.21 -8.19 -11.61
CA TYR A 310 -7.99 -8.00 -10.40
C TYR A 310 -8.71 -6.65 -10.39
N TYR A 311 -8.04 -5.54 -10.73
CA TYR A 311 -8.70 -4.24 -10.75
C TYR A 311 -9.82 -4.15 -11.80
N GLN A 312 -9.68 -4.85 -12.94
CA GLN A 312 -10.78 -4.97 -13.90
C GLN A 312 -11.98 -5.72 -13.29
N VAL A 313 -11.75 -6.89 -12.73
CA VAL A 313 -12.84 -7.67 -12.10
C VAL A 313 -13.48 -6.86 -10.97
N PHE A 314 -12.67 -6.24 -10.10
CA PHE A 314 -13.14 -5.42 -8.99
C PHE A 314 -14.07 -4.28 -9.45
N ASN A 315 -13.70 -3.55 -10.51
CA ASN A 315 -14.53 -2.45 -11.02
C ASN A 315 -15.84 -2.94 -11.67
N TYR A 316 -15.82 -4.08 -12.35
CA TYR A 316 -16.91 -4.49 -13.22
C TYR A 316 -17.77 -5.64 -12.68
N VAL A 317 -17.36 -6.31 -11.60
CA VAL A 317 -18.09 -7.47 -11.06
C VAL A 317 -19.50 -7.10 -10.59
N GLN A 318 -19.68 -5.93 -9.97
CA GLN A 318 -21.02 -5.49 -9.55
C GLN A 318 -21.91 -5.13 -10.74
N VAL A 319 -21.32 -4.69 -11.87
CA VAL A 319 -22.06 -4.45 -13.12
C VAL A 319 -22.54 -5.79 -13.68
N LEU A 320 -21.66 -6.80 -13.70
CA LEU A 320 -22.02 -8.16 -14.11
C LEU A 320 -23.15 -8.72 -13.24
N TRP A 321 -23.03 -8.65 -11.91
CA TRP A 321 -24.07 -9.11 -10.99
C TRP A 321 -25.42 -8.43 -11.23
N ASN A 322 -25.41 -7.11 -11.45
CA ASN A 322 -26.65 -6.38 -11.73
C ASN A 322 -27.25 -6.73 -13.11
N ASN A 323 -26.44 -7.15 -14.09
CA ASN A 323 -26.93 -7.63 -15.38
C ASN A 323 -27.55 -9.02 -15.27
N ILE A 324 -26.95 -9.92 -14.48
CA ILE A 324 -27.45 -11.28 -14.24
C ILE A 324 -28.73 -11.23 -13.40
N GLU A 325 -28.72 -10.49 -12.29
CA GLU A 325 -29.86 -10.38 -11.39
C GLU A 325 -30.08 -8.93 -10.95
N PRO A 326 -30.97 -8.19 -11.64
CA PRO A 326 -31.30 -6.82 -11.28
C PRO A 326 -31.94 -6.73 -9.89
N SER A 327 -31.43 -5.79 -9.07
CA SER A 327 -31.89 -5.61 -7.68
C SER A 327 -33.36 -5.26 -7.47
N THR A 328 -34.12 -4.97 -8.54
CA THR A 328 -35.57 -4.74 -8.47
C THR A 328 -36.35 -6.03 -8.31
N ASN A 329 -35.76 -7.20 -8.61
CA ASN A 329 -36.47 -8.46 -8.76
C ASN A 329 -36.05 -9.54 -7.74
N SER A 330 -34.95 -9.36 -7.01
CA SER A 330 -34.41 -10.37 -6.08
C SER A 330 -33.68 -9.79 -4.87
N SER A 331 -33.40 -10.65 -3.89
CA SER A 331 -32.53 -10.33 -2.76
C SER A 331 -31.06 -10.33 -3.17
N VAL A 332 -30.38 -9.19 -3.01
CA VAL A 332 -28.96 -9.01 -3.36
C VAL A 332 -28.04 -9.43 -2.21
N TYR A 333 -27.02 -10.24 -2.52
CA TYR A 333 -26.05 -10.76 -1.53
C TYR A 333 -24.61 -10.25 -1.71
N ASN A 334 -24.41 -9.14 -2.44
CA ASN A 334 -23.08 -8.58 -2.72
C ASN A 334 -22.23 -8.38 -1.45
N GLY A 335 -22.81 -7.86 -0.37
CA GLY A 335 -22.09 -7.65 0.90
C GLY A 335 -21.63 -8.96 1.55
N ALA A 336 -22.46 -10.01 1.51
CA ALA A 336 -22.10 -11.34 2.01
C ALA A 336 -20.93 -11.92 1.23
N VAL A 337 -21.00 -11.86 -0.11
CA VAL A 337 -19.96 -12.38 -0.99
C VAL A 337 -18.66 -11.62 -0.79
N GLU A 338 -18.72 -10.29 -0.70
CA GLU A 338 -17.53 -9.47 -0.47
C GLU A 338 -16.90 -9.74 0.91
N ALA A 339 -17.71 -9.95 1.95
CA ALA A 339 -17.23 -10.34 3.27
C ALA A 339 -16.60 -11.74 3.28
N ALA A 340 -17.28 -12.73 2.70
CA ALA A 340 -16.82 -14.12 2.62
C ALA A 340 -15.51 -14.23 1.84
N THR A 341 -15.42 -13.58 0.67
CA THR A 341 -14.18 -13.57 -0.12
C THR A 341 -13.01 -12.93 0.62
N THR A 342 -13.27 -11.83 1.33
CA THR A 342 -12.23 -11.14 2.10
C THR A 342 -11.73 -12.02 3.26
N LEU A 343 -12.65 -12.71 3.94
CA LEU A 343 -12.31 -13.66 5.01
C LEU A 343 -11.49 -14.85 4.48
N VAL A 344 -11.96 -15.49 3.41
CA VAL A 344 -11.24 -16.63 2.79
C VAL A 344 -9.87 -16.19 2.29
N GLY A 345 -9.78 -15.04 1.61
CA GLY A 345 -8.52 -14.46 1.17
C GLY A 345 -7.54 -14.23 2.33
N ALA A 346 -8.02 -13.65 3.44
CA ALA A 346 -7.20 -13.43 4.63
C ALA A 346 -6.69 -14.75 5.25
N VAL A 347 -7.54 -15.77 5.35
CA VAL A 347 -7.16 -17.10 5.86
C VAL A 347 -6.10 -17.76 4.98
N LEU A 348 -6.29 -17.72 3.66
CA LEU A 348 -5.33 -18.27 2.69
C LEU A 348 -3.99 -17.53 2.74
N SER A 349 -4.01 -16.20 2.74
CA SER A 349 -2.80 -15.37 2.86
C SER A 349 -2.04 -15.64 4.16
N PHE A 350 -2.75 -15.81 5.28
CA PHE A 350 -2.14 -16.19 6.56
C PHE A 350 -1.55 -17.60 6.51
N GLY A 351 -2.26 -18.54 5.87
CA GLY A 351 -1.83 -19.92 5.68
C GLY A 351 -0.50 -20.06 4.92
N VAL A 352 -0.23 -19.20 3.92
CA VAL A 352 1.04 -19.20 3.17
C VAL A 352 2.26 -19.11 4.08
N GLY A 353 2.16 -18.40 5.21
CA GLY A 353 3.25 -18.27 6.17
C GLY A 353 3.64 -19.56 6.89
N TYR A 354 2.79 -20.58 6.86
CA TYR A 354 3.01 -21.90 7.47
C TYR A 354 3.38 -22.98 6.45
N ILE A 355 3.26 -22.68 5.15
CA ILE A 355 3.60 -23.61 4.08
C ILE A 355 5.12 -23.66 3.92
N THR A 356 5.73 -24.80 4.27
CA THR A 356 7.17 -25.04 4.14
C THR A 356 7.54 -25.61 2.76
N LEU A 357 6.94 -25.09 1.69
CA LEU A 357 7.28 -25.47 0.33
C LEU A 357 8.48 -24.65 -0.18
N ASP A 358 9.35 -25.29 -0.95
CA ASP A 358 10.34 -24.57 -1.72
C ASP A 358 9.67 -23.89 -2.92
N TRP A 359 9.31 -22.63 -2.72
CA TRP A 359 8.66 -21.80 -3.72
C TRP A 359 9.52 -21.52 -4.95
N ALA A 360 10.83 -21.77 -4.92
CA ALA A 360 11.66 -21.71 -6.13
C ALA A 360 11.35 -22.86 -7.10
N ILE A 361 10.87 -24.00 -6.58
CA ILE A 361 10.53 -25.19 -7.35
C ILE A 361 9.03 -25.23 -7.65
N TRP A 362 8.20 -24.98 -6.63
CA TRP A 362 6.74 -25.13 -6.72
C TRP A 362 6.02 -23.83 -7.10
N GLY A 363 6.72 -22.69 -7.09
CA GLY A 363 6.13 -21.38 -7.34
C GLY A 363 5.51 -21.27 -8.73
N GLU A 364 6.22 -21.74 -9.76
CA GLU A 364 5.73 -21.69 -11.15
C GLU A 364 4.50 -22.60 -11.34
N LEU A 365 4.53 -23.81 -10.79
CA LEU A 365 3.37 -24.72 -10.84
C LEU A 365 2.16 -24.12 -10.11
N ALA A 366 2.37 -23.54 -8.93
CA ALA A 366 1.31 -22.89 -8.16
C ALA A 366 0.73 -21.70 -8.92
N LEU A 367 1.59 -20.85 -9.50
CA LEU A 367 1.17 -19.74 -10.36
C LEU A 367 0.30 -20.25 -11.51
N GLY A 368 0.79 -21.22 -12.30
CA GLY A 368 0.08 -21.77 -13.45
C GLY A 368 -1.27 -22.38 -13.05
N PHE A 369 -1.30 -23.21 -12.02
CA PHE A 369 -2.53 -23.86 -11.55
C PHE A 369 -3.58 -22.84 -11.08
N PHE A 370 -3.24 -21.96 -10.15
CA PHE A 370 -4.21 -21.02 -9.58
C PHE A 370 -4.58 -19.89 -10.57
N SER A 371 -3.70 -19.52 -11.50
CA SER A 371 -4.05 -18.66 -12.63
C SER A 371 -5.04 -19.37 -13.57
N GLY A 372 -4.86 -20.66 -13.84
CA GLY A 372 -5.82 -21.48 -14.59
C GLY A 372 -7.18 -21.54 -13.91
N VAL A 373 -7.21 -21.83 -12.60
CA VAL A 373 -8.43 -21.81 -11.78
C VAL A 373 -9.11 -20.44 -11.85
N SER A 374 -8.34 -19.36 -11.71
CA SER A 374 -8.86 -17.98 -11.82
C SER A 374 -9.48 -17.72 -13.19
N SER A 375 -8.83 -18.18 -14.27
CA SER A 375 -9.28 -18.01 -15.65
C SER A 375 -10.59 -18.76 -15.92
N ILE A 376 -10.66 -20.03 -15.51
CA ILE A 376 -11.88 -20.86 -15.62
C ILE A 376 -13.01 -20.22 -14.83
N SER A 377 -12.72 -19.75 -13.62
CA SER A 377 -13.72 -19.12 -12.76
C SER A 377 -14.32 -17.86 -13.40
N LEU A 378 -13.46 -17.01 -13.98
CA LEU A 378 -13.89 -15.84 -14.74
C LEU A 378 -14.71 -16.24 -15.98
N PHE A 379 -14.26 -17.24 -16.74
CA PHE A 379 -15.03 -17.72 -17.89
C PHE A 379 -16.44 -18.20 -17.51
N ILE A 380 -16.56 -18.96 -16.42
CA ILE A 380 -17.86 -19.40 -15.89
C ILE A 380 -18.73 -18.21 -15.49
N MET A 381 -18.15 -17.17 -14.88
CA MET A 381 -18.89 -15.95 -14.51
C MET A 381 -19.45 -15.21 -15.73
N ASP A 382 -18.78 -15.25 -16.87
CA ASP A 382 -19.24 -14.60 -18.12
C ASP A 382 -20.38 -15.36 -18.79
N CYS A 383 -20.33 -16.69 -18.74
CA CYS A 383 -21.28 -17.54 -19.46
C CYS A 383 -22.52 -17.93 -18.63
N THR A 384 -22.58 -17.54 -17.35
CA THR A 384 -23.67 -17.96 -16.46
C THR A 384 -24.74 -16.89 -16.31
N ASP A 385 -26.00 -17.31 -16.41
CA ASP A 385 -27.17 -16.49 -16.05
C ASP A 385 -27.62 -16.71 -14.59
N ASN A 386 -26.86 -17.50 -13.81
CA ASN A 386 -27.20 -17.79 -12.42
C ASN A 386 -26.28 -17.02 -11.46
N ILE A 387 -26.87 -16.14 -10.65
CA ILE A 387 -26.14 -15.28 -9.72
C ILE A 387 -25.33 -16.08 -8.68
N LEU A 388 -25.82 -17.23 -8.22
CA LEU A 388 -25.10 -18.07 -7.23
C LEU A 388 -23.85 -18.69 -7.84
N ILE A 389 -23.92 -19.11 -9.11
CA ILE A 389 -22.76 -19.61 -9.86
C ILE A 389 -21.77 -18.46 -10.07
N CYS A 390 -22.24 -17.27 -10.45
CA CYS A 390 -21.39 -16.10 -10.63
C CYS A 390 -20.71 -15.68 -9.31
N TYR A 391 -21.44 -15.67 -8.19
CA TYR A 391 -20.90 -15.38 -6.87
C TYR A 391 -19.85 -16.42 -6.45
N THR A 392 -20.11 -17.71 -6.68
CA THR A 392 -19.16 -18.79 -6.39
C THR A 392 -17.90 -18.65 -7.23
N GLY A 393 -18.05 -18.34 -8.52
CA GLY A 393 -16.92 -18.05 -9.41
C GLY A 393 -16.10 -16.86 -8.94
N TYR A 394 -16.73 -15.77 -8.52
CA TYR A 394 -16.01 -14.62 -7.97
C TYR A 394 -15.28 -14.98 -6.67
N MET A 395 -15.88 -15.82 -5.82
CA MET A 395 -15.24 -16.29 -4.59
C MET A 395 -13.95 -17.07 -4.87
N ILE A 396 -14.00 -18.02 -5.80
CA ILE A 396 -12.84 -18.82 -6.21
C ILE A 396 -11.76 -17.93 -6.84
N PHE A 397 -12.14 -17.03 -7.74
CA PHE A 397 -11.22 -16.08 -8.38
C PHE A 397 -10.51 -15.21 -7.34
N LYS A 398 -11.26 -14.53 -6.47
CA LYS A 398 -10.70 -13.59 -5.50
C LYS A 398 -9.85 -14.30 -4.44
N ALA A 399 -10.24 -15.50 -4.01
CA ALA A 399 -9.44 -16.32 -3.11
C ALA A 399 -8.11 -16.74 -3.75
N SER A 400 -8.15 -17.20 -5.01
CA SER A 400 -6.94 -17.59 -5.78
C SER A 400 -6.02 -16.41 -6.00
N TYR A 401 -6.56 -15.25 -6.37
CA TYR A 401 -5.80 -14.01 -6.51
C TYR A 401 -5.13 -13.60 -5.20
N MET A 402 -5.86 -13.57 -4.08
CA MET A 402 -5.31 -13.17 -2.77
C MET A 402 -4.20 -14.12 -2.28
N LEU A 403 -4.33 -15.42 -2.57
CA LEU A 403 -3.28 -16.40 -2.31
C LEU A 403 -2.03 -16.11 -3.16
N LEU A 404 -2.20 -16.02 -4.48
CA LEU A 404 -1.08 -15.83 -5.41
C LEU A 404 -0.38 -14.48 -5.24
N ILE A 405 -1.11 -13.40 -5.01
CA ILE A 405 -0.52 -12.08 -4.76
C ILE A 405 0.31 -12.07 -3.46
N THR A 406 -0.09 -12.87 -2.47
CA THR A 406 0.67 -13.05 -1.23
C THR A 406 1.98 -13.80 -1.49
N ILE A 407 1.92 -14.90 -2.25
CA ILE A 407 3.09 -15.68 -2.64
C ILE A 407 4.05 -14.82 -3.48
N ALA A 408 3.53 -14.11 -4.49
CA ALA A 408 4.32 -13.23 -5.34
C ALA A 408 4.99 -12.12 -4.53
N THR A 409 4.26 -11.47 -3.61
CA THR A 409 4.81 -10.47 -2.70
C THR A 409 5.92 -11.05 -1.83
N PHE A 410 5.74 -12.27 -1.31
CA PHE A 410 6.76 -12.96 -0.52
C PHE A 410 8.02 -13.29 -1.34
N GLN A 411 7.86 -13.82 -2.56
CA GLN A 411 8.97 -14.16 -3.45
C GLN A 411 9.74 -12.94 -3.91
N ILE A 412 9.05 -11.86 -4.23
CA ILE A 412 9.64 -10.57 -4.54
C ILE A 412 10.45 -10.08 -3.34
N ALA A 413 9.87 -10.15 -2.14
CA ALA A 413 10.53 -9.69 -0.93
C ALA A 413 11.74 -10.56 -0.56
N SER A 414 11.68 -11.89 -0.68
CA SER A 414 12.81 -12.77 -0.34
C SER A 414 14.02 -12.57 -1.25
N ASN A 415 13.82 -12.10 -2.48
CA ASN A 415 14.86 -11.90 -3.48
C ASN A 415 15.37 -10.45 -3.57
N LEU A 416 14.87 -9.54 -2.74
CA LEU A 416 15.24 -8.12 -2.75
C LEU A 416 15.91 -7.69 -1.43
N HIS A 417 16.85 -6.76 -1.53
CA HIS A 417 17.39 -6.09 -0.34
C HIS A 417 16.33 -5.14 0.25
N MET A 418 16.24 -5.08 1.58
CA MET A 418 15.21 -4.30 2.33
C MET A 418 15.01 -2.84 1.87
N GLN A 419 16.04 -2.21 1.32
CA GLN A 419 16.00 -0.82 0.85
C GLN A 419 15.28 -0.63 -0.50
N ARG A 420 15.01 -1.72 -1.23
CA ARG A 420 14.49 -1.69 -2.61
C ARG A 420 13.05 -2.18 -2.76
N TYR A 421 12.42 -2.64 -1.67
CA TYR A 421 11.03 -3.12 -1.72
C TYR A 421 10.06 -2.05 -2.20
N ALA A 422 10.11 -0.85 -1.61
CA ALA A 422 9.17 0.22 -1.92
C ALA A 422 9.23 0.63 -3.39
N LEU A 423 10.45 0.71 -3.95
CA LEU A 423 10.67 1.00 -5.36
C LEU A 423 10.04 -0.08 -6.25
N MET A 424 10.30 -1.35 -5.95
CA MET A 424 9.85 -2.45 -6.78
C MET A 424 8.33 -2.62 -6.77
N PHE A 425 7.69 -2.57 -5.60
CA PHE A 425 6.22 -2.57 -5.50
C PHE A 425 5.60 -1.33 -6.16
N GLY A 426 6.24 -0.16 -6.06
CA GLY A 426 5.79 1.06 -6.74
C GLY A 426 5.82 0.93 -8.26
N ILE A 427 6.89 0.38 -8.83
CA ILE A 427 7.01 0.13 -10.26
C ILE A 427 5.99 -0.91 -10.72
N ASN A 428 5.87 -2.03 -10.01
CA ASN A 428 4.91 -3.06 -10.37
C ASN A 428 3.48 -2.51 -10.37
N ASN A 429 3.14 -1.67 -9.38
CA ASN A 429 1.83 -1.01 -9.32
C ASN A 429 1.63 -0.02 -10.48
N CYS A 430 2.66 0.76 -10.81
CA CYS A 430 2.62 1.63 -11.98
C CYS A 430 2.39 0.84 -13.28
N LEU A 431 3.12 -0.26 -13.47
CA LEU A 431 2.95 -1.15 -14.61
C LEU A 431 1.55 -1.77 -14.65
N ALA A 432 1.02 -2.22 -13.51
CA ALA A 432 -0.35 -2.73 -13.40
C ALA A 432 -1.38 -1.69 -13.85
N LEU A 433 -1.23 -0.42 -13.44
CA LEU A 433 -2.14 0.66 -13.84
C LEU A 433 -2.00 1.06 -15.31
N ILE A 434 -0.80 1.00 -15.88
CA ILE A 434 -0.59 1.20 -17.33
C ILE A 434 -1.31 0.10 -18.10
N LEU A 435 -1.08 -1.16 -17.74
CA LEU A 435 -1.75 -2.31 -18.35
C LEU A 435 -3.28 -2.21 -18.21
N GLN A 436 -3.75 -1.83 -17.02
CA GLN A 436 -5.16 -1.63 -16.76
C GLN A 436 -5.74 -0.53 -17.63
N THR A 437 -5.05 0.60 -17.77
CA THR A 437 -5.49 1.72 -18.60
C THR A 437 -5.59 1.33 -20.07
N ILE A 438 -4.58 0.62 -20.59
CA ILE A 438 -4.60 0.08 -21.96
C ILE A 438 -5.81 -0.85 -22.14
N LEU A 439 -6.01 -1.78 -21.21
CA LEU A 439 -7.13 -2.72 -21.28
C LEU A 439 -8.48 -2.01 -21.19
N THR A 440 -8.62 -1.01 -20.32
CA THR A 440 -9.83 -0.19 -20.22
C THR A 440 -10.11 0.54 -21.53
N ILE A 441 -9.10 1.15 -22.18
CA ILE A 441 -9.26 1.82 -23.48
C ILE A 441 -9.72 0.84 -24.56
N ILE A 442 -9.08 -0.33 -24.64
CA ILE A 442 -9.39 -1.33 -25.66
C ILE A 442 -10.82 -1.88 -25.49
N VAL A 443 -11.20 -2.21 -24.26
CA VAL A 443 -12.39 -3.02 -23.99
C VAL A 443 -13.63 -2.19 -23.69
N VAL A 444 -13.46 -1.07 -22.99
CA VAL A 444 -14.59 -0.31 -22.46
C VAL A 444 -15.05 0.77 -23.46
N ASP A 445 -14.15 1.23 -24.34
CA ASP A 445 -14.43 2.31 -25.30
C ASP A 445 -15.14 1.83 -26.58
N SER A 446 -15.23 0.50 -26.83
CA SER A 446 -15.98 -0.03 -27.97
C SER A 446 -16.72 -1.35 -27.67
N ARG A 447 -18.04 -1.23 -27.46
CA ARG A 447 -19.04 -2.33 -27.37
C ARG A 447 -18.72 -3.39 -26.30
N GLY A 448 -19.05 -3.05 -25.05
CA GLY A 448 -18.69 -3.77 -23.82
C GLY A 448 -19.33 -5.15 -23.59
N ILE A 449 -19.00 -6.15 -24.41
CA ILE A 449 -19.35 -7.57 -24.17
C ILE A 449 -18.11 -8.50 -24.22
N HIS A 450 -16.88 -7.97 -24.23
CA HIS A 450 -15.67 -8.81 -24.33
C HIS A 450 -14.72 -8.72 -23.12
N LEU A 451 -15.14 -8.14 -21.99
CA LEU A 451 -14.26 -7.93 -20.82
C LEU A 451 -13.79 -9.25 -20.20
N LEU A 452 -14.68 -10.23 -20.05
CA LEU A 452 -14.32 -11.53 -19.49
C LEU A 452 -13.63 -12.43 -20.52
N ALA A 453 -14.01 -12.39 -21.79
CA ALA A 453 -13.32 -13.10 -22.86
C ALA A 453 -11.85 -12.63 -23.04
N LEU A 454 -11.57 -11.32 -22.92
CA LEU A 454 -10.19 -10.81 -22.95
C LEU A 454 -9.42 -11.11 -21.66
N LEU A 455 -10.06 -11.02 -20.49
CA LEU A 455 -9.43 -11.48 -19.24
C LEU A 455 -9.11 -12.98 -19.30
N PHE A 456 -9.97 -13.80 -19.89
CA PHE A 456 -9.73 -15.21 -20.15
C PHE A 456 -8.51 -15.43 -21.06
N ILE A 457 -8.42 -14.71 -22.19
CA ILE A 457 -7.26 -14.79 -23.10
C ILE A 457 -5.97 -14.31 -22.41
N PHE A 458 -6.03 -13.24 -21.63
CA PHE A 458 -4.86 -12.65 -20.96
C PHE A 458 -4.28 -13.59 -19.88
N ASN A 459 -5.16 -14.34 -19.23
CA ASN A 459 -4.84 -15.24 -18.13
C ASN A 459 -4.43 -16.63 -18.67
N ILE A 460 -4.89 -17.00 -19.88
CA ILE A 460 -4.31 -18.07 -20.72
C ILE A 460 -2.90 -17.72 -21.20
N VAL A 461 -2.63 -16.47 -21.58
CA VAL A 461 -1.27 -16.02 -21.96
C VAL A 461 -0.31 -16.15 -20.77
N LEU A 462 -0.76 -15.93 -19.53
CA LEU A 462 0.03 -16.21 -18.32
C LEU A 462 0.33 -17.71 -18.15
N MET A 463 -0.62 -18.59 -18.46
CA MET A 463 -0.41 -20.04 -18.48
C MET A 463 0.58 -20.49 -19.56
N ALA A 464 0.69 -19.76 -20.67
CA ALA A 464 1.60 -20.08 -21.77
C ALA A 464 3.05 -19.58 -21.54
N GLN A 465 3.30 -18.80 -20.47
CA GLN A 465 4.64 -18.33 -20.09
C GLN A 465 5.27 -19.10 -18.92
N SER A 466 4.53 -20.02 -18.29
CA SER A 466 5.03 -21.10 -17.43
C SER A 466 5.25 -22.36 -18.25
#